data_AF-A0A957ZIN0-F1
#
_entry.id   AF-A0A957ZIN0-F1
#
_cell.length_a   1.000
_cell.length_b   1.000
_cell.length_c   1.000
_cell.angle_alpha   90.00
_cell.angle_beta   90.00
_cell.angle_gamma   90.00
#
_symmetry.space_group_name_H-M   'P 1'
#
loop_
_entity.id
_entity.type
_entity.pdbx_description
1 polymer ?
#
loop_
_entity_poly.entity_id
_entity_poly.type
_entity_poly.pdbx_seq_one_letter_code
_entity_poly.pdbx_strand_id
1 'polypeptide(L)'
;EGDLARILLGQREVNEVRTFPFHEFVAVGDARRCVAVLAKGLHAYRAGEAGTLHLTLRRAVEWLTAADLANRVGDAGPFFYVPDARCERRVRHEIAVAFCPFAADSMEMQAINAAYQSPPLLVEAGGHGTRTQWAFLRADTPLSALQVAPAGLHARLYNPTPDTVTLSNPPARSDVWGEAAPGSVESVPPHAIVDVLLPAPPQPASRPAP
;
A
#
# COMPACT_ATOMS: atom_id res chain seq x y z
N GLU A 1 -31.39 27.55 24.81
CA GLU A 1 -31.20 26.84 23.52
C GLU A 1 -29.73 26.65 23.09
N GLY A 2 -28.76 27.42 23.58
CA GLY A 2 -27.35 27.31 23.12
C GLY A 2 -26.53 26.12 23.65
N ASP A 3 -26.90 25.52 24.78
CA ASP A 3 -26.04 24.55 25.48
C ASP A 3 -26.17 23.12 24.91
N LEU A 4 -27.39 22.73 24.52
CA LEU A 4 -27.67 21.41 23.95
C LEU A 4 -27.04 21.24 22.56
N ALA A 5 -27.00 22.32 21.77
CA ALA A 5 -26.38 22.32 20.44
C ALA A 5 -24.86 22.11 20.50
N ARG A 6 -24.21 22.54 21.60
CA ARG A 6 -22.78 22.31 21.84
C ARG A 6 -22.47 20.85 22.20
N ILE A 7 -23.36 20.22 22.97
CA ILE A 7 -23.24 18.82 23.41
C ILE A 7 -23.56 17.84 22.28
N LEU A 8 -24.53 18.17 21.41
CA LEU A 8 -24.95 17.31 20.29
C LEU A 8 -24.08 17.48 19.04
N LEU A 9 -23.23 18.51 18.98
CA LEU A 9 -22.30 18.68 17.87
C LEU A 9 -21.07 17.80 18.10
N GLY A 10 -21.00 16.68 17.38
CA GLY A 10 -19.78 15.89 17.32
C GLY A 10 -18.60 16.73 16.83
N GLN A 11 -17.40 16.44 17.36
CA GLN A 11 -16.21 17.23 17.07
C GLN A 11 -15.96 17.40 15.56
N ARG A 12 -15.77 18.65 15.13
CA ARG A 12 -15.44 19.01 13.74
C ARG A 12 -14.24 19.96 13.71
N GLU A 13 -13.43 19.82 12.66
CA GLU A 13 -12.42 20.81 12.32
C GLU A 13 -13.13 22.08 11.81
N VAL A 14 -12.75 23.25 12.29
CA VAL A 14 -13.32 24.55 11.82
C VAL A 14 -12.53 25.15 10.66
N ASN A 15 -11.31 24.67 10.44
CA ASN A 15 -10.43 25.11 9.36
C ASN A 15 -10.32 24.04 8.27
N GLU A 16 -9.76 24.44 7.13
CA GLU A 16 -9.47 23.54 6.03
C GLU A 16 -8.53 22.39 6.46
N VAL A 17 -8.93 21.15 6.16
CA VAL A 17 -8.09 19.97 6.38
C VAL A 17 -7.08 19.86 5.25
N ARG A 18 -5.81 20.12 5.57
CA ARG A 18 -4.68 20.06 4.61
C ARG A 18 -3.75 18.87 4.83
N THR A 19 -4.17 17.89 5.63
CA THR A 19 -3.40 16.66 5.86
C THR A 19 -4.17 15.50 5.25
N PHE A 20 -3.52 14.79 4.34
CA PHE A 20 -4.14 13.72 3.56
C PHE A 20 -3.45 12.38 3.86
N PRO A 21 -4.21 11.28 3.78
CA PRO A 21 -3.63 9.96 3.93
C PRO A 21 -2.80 9.58 2.70
N PHE A 22 -1.76 8.79 2.92
CA PHE A 22 -1.09 8.03 1.86
C PHE A 22 -0.66 6.67 2.40
N HIS A 23 -0.41 5.70 1.52
CA HIS A 23 0.02 4.37 1.93
C HIS A 23 1.53 4.21 1.80
N GLU A 24 2.04 4.13 0.56
CA GLU A 24 3.41 3.71 0.30
C GLU A 24 4.26 4.82 -0.30
N PHE A 25 3.66 5.67 -1.14
CA PHE A 25 4.30 6.85 -1.70
C PHE A 25 3.31 7.98 -1.94
N VAL A 26 3.86 9.18 -2.11
CA VAL A 26 3.17 10.36 -2.64
C VAL A 26 4.08 10.99 -3.69
N ALA A 27 3.51 11.52 -4.77
CA ALA A 27 4.29 12.09 -5.87
C ALA A 27 3.72 13.43 -6.34
N VAL A 28 4.61 14.26 -6.88
CA VAL A 28 4.28 15.48 -7.62
C VAL A 28 4.81 15.33 -9.02
N GLY A 29 3.97 15.57 -10.03
CA GLY A 29 4.36 15.37 -11.42
C GLY A 29 3.28 15.72 -12.41
N ASP A 30 3.56 15.41 -13.67
CA ASP A 30 2.65 15.50 -14.80
C ASP A 30 2.46 14.10 -15.42
N ALA A 31 1.78 14.02 -16.57
CA ALA A 31 1.53 12.77 -17.29
C ALA A 31 2.80 12.10 -17.89
N ARG A 32 3.99 12.70 -17.74
CA ARG A 32 5.25 12.22 -18.32
C ARG A 32 6.36 12.02 -17.32
N ARG A 33 6.33 12.68 -16.17
CA ARG A 33 7.38 12.59 -15.14
C ARG A 33 6.85 12.94 -13.76
N CYS A 34 7.47 12.38 -12.74
CA CYS A 34 7.15 12.72 -11.36
C CYS A 34 8.38 12.68 -10.45
N VAL A 35 8.26 13.34 -9.30
CA VAL A 35 9.13 13.16 -8.15
C VAL A 35 8.29 12.52 -7.06
N ALA A 36 8.69 11.32 -6.62
CA ALA A 36 7.98 10.55 -5.62
C ALA A 36 8.77 10.52 -4.31
N VAL A 37 8.05 10.64 -3.18
CA VAL A 37 8.55 10.32 -1.85
C VAL A 37 7.92 9.00 -1.43
N LEU A 38 8.75 7.97 -1.25
CA LEU A 38 8.34 6.66 -0.76
C LEU A 38 8.61 6.57 0.73
N ALA A 39 7.74 5.92 1.49
CA ALA A 39 7.92 5.77 2.93
C ALA A 39 7.44 4.40 3.42
N LYS A 40 8.06 3.92 4.50
CA LYS A 40 7.60 2.73 5.23
C LYS A 40 6.94 3.16 6.54
N GLY A 41 5.65 2.85 6.68
CA GLY A 41 4.88 3.11 7.91
C GLY A 41 4.58 4.59 8.20
N LEU A 42 4.67 5.47 7.20
CA LEU A 42 4.18 6.84 7.29
C LEU A 42 2.90 6.97 6.46
N HIS A 43 1.89 7.63 7.02
CA HIS A 43 0.55 7.63 6.42
C HIS A 43 -0.08 9.01 6.27
N ALA A 44 0.66 10.09 6.56
CA ALA A 44 0.13 11.44 6.50
C ALA A 44 1.10 12.40 5.80
N TYR A 45 0.58 13.11 4.81
CA TYR A 45 1.32 14.15 4.12
C TYR A 45 0.46 15.43 3.99
N ARG A 46 1.12 16.53 3.66
CA ARG A 46 0.49 17.79 3.23
C ARG A 46 1.15 18.25 1.95
N ALA A 47 0.34 18.59 0.96
CA ALA A 47 0.79 19.31 -0.23
C ALA A 47 0.87 20.81 0.10
N GLY A 48 2.04 21.40 -0.15
CA GLY A 48 2.30 22.82 -0.07
C GLY A 48 2.32 23.48 -1.44
N GLU A 49 2.67 24.77 -1.47
CA GLU A 49 2.84 25.52 -2.71
C GLU A 49 4.01 24.99 -3.54
N ALA A 50 3.95 25.23 -4.86
CA ALA A 50 4.99 24.87 -5.83
C ALA A 50 5.43 23.39 -5.79
N GLY A 51 4.54 22.47 -5.40
CA GLY A 51 4.83 21.04 -5.37
C GLY A 51 5.62 20.58 -4.13
N THR A 52 5.65 21.37 -3.06
CA THR A 52 6.30 20.97 -1.80
C THR A 52 5.50 19.86 -1.12
N LEU A 53 6.16 18.80 -0.67
CA LEU A 53 5.54 17.73 0.11
C LEU A 53 6.06 17.74 1.55
N HIS A 54 5.16 17.85 2.52
CA HIS A 54 5.47 17.73 3.94
C HIS A 54 5.01 16.36 4.45
N LEU A 55 5.93 15.51 4.89
CA LEU A 55 5.60 14.24 5.51
C LEU A 55 5.53 14.38 7.03
N THR A 56 4.48 13.83 7.63
CA THR A 56 4.39 13.75 9.09
C THR A 56 5.20 12.55 9.55
N LEU A 57 6.41 12.81 10.08
CA LEU A 57 7.27 11.75 10.61
C LEU A 57 6.71 11.19 11.93
N ARG A 58 6.26 12.07 12.81
CA ARG A 58 5.75 11.71 14.14
C ARG A 58 4.72 12.73 14.61
N ARG A 59 3.67 12.24 15.25
CA ARG A 59 2.70 13.03 16.00
C ARG A 59 2.69 12.47 17.43
N ALA A 60 3.10 13.29 18.39
CA ALA A 60 3.08 12.96 19.80
C ALA A 60 1.93 13.72 20.47
N VAL A 61 1.10 13.01 21.22
CA VAL A 61 0.00 13.57 22.01
C VAL A 61 -0.03 12.88 23.37
N GLU A 62 -0.75 13.43 24.32
CA GLU A 62 -0.94 12.83 25.65
C GLU A 62 -2.41 12.72 26.06
N TRP A 63 -3.32 13.20 25.20
CA TRP A 63 -4.75 13.17 25.42
C TRP A 63 -5.45 12.66 24.17
N LEU A 64 -6.38 11.71 24.36
CA LEU A 64 -7.23 11.21 23.28
C LEU A 64 -8.23 12.29 22.83
N THR A 65 -8.82 12.96 23.80
CA THR A 65 -9.65 14.16 23.63
C THR A 65 -9.14 15.24 24.58
N ALA A 66 -9.11 16.48 24.10
CA ALA A 66 -8.65 17.64 24.85
C ALA A 66 -9.64 18.80 24.67
N ALA A 67 -9.77 19.62 25.71
CA ALA A 67 -10.61 20.80 25.70
C ALA A 67 -9.95 21.89 24.86
N ASP A 68 -10.76 22.82 24.37
CA ASP A 68 -10.29 24.11 23.86
C ASP A 68 -9.25 24.01 22.73
N LEU A 69 -9.36 22.97 21.89
CA LEU A 69 -8.53 22.82 20.69
C LEU A 69 -8.83 23.98 19.73
N ALA A 70 -7.83 24.83 19.47
CA ALA A 70 -7.97 26.07 18.69
C ALA A 70 -8.62 25.91 17.30
N ASN A 71 -8.51 24.72 16.69
CA ASN A 71 -9.01 24.43 15.35
C ASN A 71 -10.20 23.47 15.33
N ARG A 72 -10.83 23.20 16.48
CA ARG A 72 -11.96 22.26 16.57
C ARG A 72 -13.10 22.82 17.42
N VAL A 73 -14.32 22.41 17.07
CA VAL A 73 -15.54 22.70 17.82
C VAL A 73 -16.32 21.42 18.06
N GLY A 74 -17.15 21.41 19.11
CA GLY A 74 -17.96 20.25 19.47
C GLY A 74 -17.25 19.28 20.42
N ASP A 75 -17.97 18.25 20.84
CA ASP A 75 -17.48 17.25 21.80
C ASP A 75 -16.86 16.04 21.07
N ALA A 76 -15.67 15.63 21.52
CA ALA A 76 -14.93 14.48 21.00
C ALA A 76 -15.08 13.24 21.86
N GLY A 77 -15.79 13.34 22.98
CA GLY A 77 -15.92 12.30 23.99
C GLY A 77 -15.03 12.51 25.21
N PRO A 78 -15.00 11.52 26.13
CA PRO A 78 -14.44 11.70 27.47
C PRO A 78 -12.94 11.98 27.44
N PHE A 79 -12.54 12.94 28.28
CA PHE A 79 -11.13 13.29 28.52
C PHE A 79 -10.35 12.10 29.04
N PHE A 80 -9.44 11.60 28.21
CA PHE A 80 -8.69 10.40 28.51
C PHE A 80 -7.19 10.62 28.31
N TYR A 81 -6.45 10.51 29.41
CA TYR A 81 -4.99 10.66 29.43
C TYR A 81 -4.32 9.39 28.88
N VAL A 82 -3.43 9.57 27.90
CA VAL A 82 -2.73 8.52 27.15
C VAL A 82 -1.22 8.79 27.12
N PRO A 83 -0.50 8.61 28.24
CA PRO A 83 0.91 9.00 28.36
C PRO A 83 1.82 8.33 27.33
N ASP A 84 1.52 7.09 26.95
CA ASP A 84 2.32 6.32 25.98
C ASP A 84 2.17 6.84 24.53
N ALA A 85 1.10 7.61 24.23
CA ALA A 85 0.92 8.25 22.93
C ALA A 85 1.91 9.41 22.67
N ARG A 86 2.68 9.80 23.70
CA ARG A 86 3.79 10.76 23.55
C ARG A 86 4.89 10.19 22.66
N CYS A 87 4.94 8.87 22.46
CA CYS A 87 5.89 8.19 21.59
C CYS A 87 7.36 8.42 22.00
N GLU A 88 7.65 8.58 23.29
CA GLU A 88 8.98 8.88 23.87
C GLU A 88 9.94 7.68 23.75
N ARG A 89 10.41 7.43 22.52
CA ARG A 89 11.34 6.36 22.20
C ARG A 89 12.18 6.73 20.99
N ARG A 90 13.27 6.00 20.75
CA ARG A 90 13.99 6.07 19.48
C ARG A 90 13.12 5.48 18.37
N VAL A 91 12.95 6.23 17.29
CA VAL A 91 12.22 5.80 16.09
C VAL A 91 13.14 5.98 14.88
N ARG A 92 13.15 4.98 14.00
CA ARG A 92 13.78 5.06 12.68
C ARG A 92 12.67 5.23 11.65
N HIS A 93 12.80 6.25 10.81
CA HIS A 93 11.92 6.46 9.67
C HIS A 93 12.68 6.08 8.39
N GLU A 94 12.04 5.30 7.53
CA GLU A 94 12.63 4.86 6.25
C GLU A 94 11.89 5.56 5.12
N ILE A 95 12.62 6.44 4.42
CA ILE A 95 12.10 7.32 3.38
C ILE A 95 13.07 7.29 2.20
N ALA A 96 12.53 7.32 0.98
CA ALA A 96 13.31 7.49 -0.24
C ALA A 96 12.69 8.57 -1.13
N VAL A 97 13.51 9.18 -1.99
CA VAL A 97 13.07 10.13 -3.02
C VAL A 97 13.49 9.56 -4.38
N ALA A 98 12.54 9.48 -5.31
CA ALA A 98 12.75 9.00 -6.66
C ALA A 98 12.39 10.08 -7.69
N PHE A 99 13.27 10.28 -8.66
CA PHE A 99 13.05 11.15 -9.82
C PHE A 99 12.75 10.27 -11.02
N CYS A 100 11.51 10.31 -11.48
CA CYS A 100 10.96 9.32 -12.40
C CYS A 100 10.64 9.95 -13.76
N PRO A 101 11.16 9.40 -14.87
CA PRO A 101 10.84 9.85 -16.23
C PRO A 101 9.52 9.26 -16.76
N PHE A 102 8.54 9.08 -15.86
CA PHE A 102 7.20 8.54 -16.15
C PHE A 102 6.20 9.08 -15.12
N ALA A 103 4.90 8.95 -15.40
CA ALA A 103 3.82 9.42 -14.53
C ALA A 103 3.74 8.63 -13.21
N ALA A 104 3.13 9.22 -12.18
CA ALA A 104 3.01 8.61 -10.86
C ALA A 104 2.09 7.38 -10.81
N ASP A 105 1.15 7.27 -11.75
CA ASP A 105 0.19 6.17 -11.93
C ASP A 105 0.70 5.09 -12.92
N SER A 106 1.94 5.20 -13.37
CA SER A 106 2.58 4.22 -14.28
C SER A 106 2.91 2.89 -13.59
N MET A 107 3.07 1.85 -14.40
CA MET A 107 3.54 0.54 -13.94
C MET A 107 4.98 0.60 -13.43
N GLU A 108 5.81 1.44 -14.04
CA GLU A 108 7.19 1.68 -13.63
C GLU A 108 7.27 2.26 -12.22
N MET A 109 6.38 3.20 -11.87
CA MET A 109 6.31 3.74 -10.51
C MET A 109 5.89 2.66 -9.50
N GLN A 110 4.91 1.82 -9.85
CA GLN A 110 4.52 0.70 -8.99
C GLN A 110 5.64 -0.33 -8.82
N ALA A 111 6.44 -0.59 -9.86
CA ALA A 111 7.58 -1.50 -9.77
C ALA A 111 8.67 -0.95 -8.82
N ILE A 112 9.00 0.35 -8.91
CA ILE A 112 9.92 1.01 -7.96
C ILE A 112 9.38 0.92 -6.54
N ASN A 113 8.10 1.23 -6.36
CA ASN A 113 7.46 1.18 -5.05
C ASN A 113 7.47 -0.23 -4.45
N ALA A 114 7.08 -1.25 -5.21
CA ALA A 114 7.11 -2.64 -4.77
C ALA A 114 8.52 -3.08 -4.34
N ALA A 115 9.54 -2.74 -5.13
CA ALA A 115 10.93 -3.05 -4.81
C ALA A 115 11.44 -2.33 -3.54
N TYR A 116 10.98 -1.10 -3.30
CA TYR A 116 11.29 -0.36 -2.08
C TYR A 116 10.59 -0.96 -0.85
N GLN A 117 9.30 -1.28 -0.96
CA GLN A 117 8.50 -1.81 0.15
C GLN A 117 8.96 -3.22 0.54
N SER A 118 9.21 -4.08 -0.45
CA SER A 118 9.59 -5.48 -0.27
C SER A 118 10.98 -5.76 -0.86
N PRO A 119 12.07 -5.47 -0.13
CA PRO A 119 13.41 -5.76 -0.59
C PRO A 119 13.64 -7.28 -0.70
N PRO A 120 14.57 -7.74 -1.57
CA PRO A 120 14.87 -9.16 -1.71
C PRO A 120 15.29 -9.82 -0.39
N LEU A 121 14.72 -10.99 -0.11
CA LEU A 121 15.14 -11.83 1.02
C LEU A 121 16.40 -12.61 0.62
N LEU A 122 17.50 -12.39 1.34
CA LEU A 122 18.72 -13.16 1.18
C LEU A 122 18.75 -14.29 2.22
N VAL A 123 18.87 -15.53 1.75
CA VAL A 123 18.97 -16.72 2.59
C VAL A 123 20.22 -17.48 2.20
N GLU A 124 21.07 -17.80 3.19
CA GLU A 124 22.23 -18.66 3.01
C GLU A 124 21.81 -20.11 3.21
N ALA A 125 22.19 -20.98 2.27
CA ALA A 125 21.94 -22.41 2.33
C ALA A 125 23.22 -23.18 2.06
N GLY A 126 23.56 -24.12 2.94
CA GLY A 126 24.69 -25.03 2.77
C GLY A 126 24.30 -26.29 1.99
N GLY A 127 25.16 -26.75 1.09
CA GLY A 127 24.99 -28.01 0.39
C GLY A 127 25.97 -28.19 -0.77
N HIS A 128 26.10 -29.43 -1.25
CA HIS A 128 26.93 -29.79 -2.41
C HIS A 128 26.17 -29.69 -3.74
N GLY A 129 25.00 -29.04 -3.74
CA GLY A 129 24.15 -28.91 -4.93
C GLY A 129 24.68 -27.89 -5.94
N THR A 130 24.15 -27.94 -7.16
CA THR A 130 24.39 -26.91 -8.18
C THR A 130 23.45 -25.73 -7.96
N ARG A 131 23.95 -24.51 -8.21
CA ARG A 131 23.14 -23.30 -8.18
C ARG A 131 22.15 -23.33 -9.35
N THR A 132 20.87 -23.18 -9.03
CA THR A 132 19.76 -23.07 -9.98
C THR A 132 19.06 -21.72 -9.84
N GLN A 133 18.30 -21.34 -10.86
CA GLN A 133 17.45 -20.16 -10.87
C GLN A 133 16.08 -20.52 -11.42
N TRP A 134 15.03 -20.02 -10.78
CA TRP A 134 13.64 -20.26 -11.17
C TRP A 134 12.88 -18.94 -11.21
N ALA A 135 12.00 -18.79 -12.18
CA ALA A 135 11.02 -17.71 -12.24
C ALA A 135 9.63 -18.32 -12.01
N PHE A 136 9.06 -18.09 -10.82
CA PHE A 136 7.80 -18.70 -10.41
C PHE A 136 6.57 -17.94 -10.89
N LEU A 137 6.64 -16.61 -10.90
CA LEU A 137 5.54 -15.75 -11.29
C LEU A 137 6.06 -14.55 -12.08
N ARG A 138 5.39 -14.28 -13.20
CA ARG A 138 5.46 -13.02 -13.93
C ARG A 138 4.02 -12.58 -14.17
N ALA A 139 3.69 -11.38 -13.72
CA ALA A 139 2.39 -10.76 -13.96
C ALA A 139 2.61 -9.44 -14.73
N ASP A 140 1.69 -9.11 -15.63
CA ASP A 140 1.73 -7.85 -16.38
C ASP A 140 1.20 -6.66 -15.56
N THR A 141 0.62 -6.92 -14.39
CA THR A 141 0.10 -5.92 -13.46
C THR A 141 0.57 -6.19 -12.02
N PRO A 142 0.65 -5.16 -11.17
CA PRO A 142 1.02 -5.30 -9.77
C PRO A 142 0.15 -6.30 -9.00
N LEU A 143 0.79 -6.97 -8.04
CA LEU A 143 0.19 -7.96 -7.14
C LEU A 143 -0.03 -7.32 -5.77
N SER A 144 -1.25 -7.41 -5.24
CA SER A 144 -1.53 -6.97 -3.86
C SER A 144 -1.65 -8.13 -2.87
N ALA A 145 -1.87 -9.36 -3.36
CA ALA A 145 -1.92 -10.56 -2.52
C ALA A 145 -1.51 -11.81 -3.30
N LEU A 146 -0.85 -12.75 -2.61
CA LEU A 146 -0.51 -14.07 -3.11
C LEU A 146 -0.69 -15.07 -1.98
N GLN A 147 -1.55 -16.07 -2.17
CA GLN A 147 -1.87 -17.05 -1.14
C GLN A 147 -2.08 -18.44 -1.73
N VAL A 148 -1.74 -19.48 -0.97
CA VAL A 148 -2.11 -20.85 -1.30
C VAL A 148 -3.58 -21.04 -0.94
N ALA A 149 -4.37 -21.52 -1.90
CA ALA A 149 -5.80 -21.81 -1.77
C ALA A 149 -6.08 -23.28 -2.15
N PRO A 150 -7.25 -23.85 -1.79
CA PRO A 150 -7.58 -25.24 -2.13
C PRO A 150 -7.52 -25.52 -3.64
N ALA A 151 -7.94 -24.56 -4.47
CA ALA A 151 -7.97 -24.68 -5.93
C ALA A 151 -6.62 -24.37 -6.61
N GLY A 152 -5.59 -23.94 -5.87
CA GLY A 152 -4.28 -23.58 -6.42
C GLY A 152 -3.66 -22.35 -5.78
N LEU A 153 -2.82 -21.64 -6.53
CA LEU A 153 -2.20 -20.41 -6.06
C LEU A 153 -3.12 -19.22 -6.38
N HIS A 154 -3.76 -18.64 -5.38
CA HIS A 154 -4.62 -17.47 -5.54
C HIS A 154 -3.80 -16.18 -5.53
N ALA A 155 -4.04 -15.32 -6.51
CA ALA A 155 -3.40 -14.01 -6.64
C ALA A 155 -4.44 -12.90 -6.84
N ARG A 156 -4.21 -11.75 -6.21
CA ARG A 156 -4.96 -10.53 -6.45
C ARG A 156 -4.11 -9.53 -7.20
N LEU A 157 -4.53 -9.21 -8.41
CA LEU A 157 -3.89 -8.25 -9.30
C LEU A 157 -4.69 -6.95 -9.35
N TYR A 158 -4.03 -5.84 -9.61
CA TYR A 158 -4.73 -4.56 -9.82
C TYR A 158 -4.05 -3.72 -10.89
N ASN A 159 -4.85 -2.92 -11.59
CA ASN A 159 -4.36 -1.99 -12.59
C ASN A 159 -4.27 -0.56 -12.00
N PRO A 160 -3.07 0.01 -11.78
CA PRO A 160 -2.92 1.38 -11.29
C PRO A 160 -3.19 2.44 -12.37
N THR A 161 -3.19 2.07 -13.65
CA THR A 161 -3.14 3.01 -14.78
C THR A 161 -4.55 3.42 -15.24
N PRO A 162 -4.67 4.52 -16.02
CA PRO A 162 -5.92 4.93 -16.64
C PRO A 162 -6.30 4.09 -17.89
N ASP A 163 -5.43 3.17 -18.31
CA ASP A 163 -5.59 2.38 -19.55
C ASP A 163 -5.83 0.91 -19.24
N THR A 164 -6.62 0.22 -20.08
CA THR A 164 -6.80 -1.24 -19.95
C THR A 164 -5.47 -1.96 -20.20
N VAL A 165 -5.13 -2.91 -19.33
CA VAL A 165 -3.94 -3.76 -19.49
C VAL A 165 -4.36 -5.14 -19.98
N THR A 166 -3.87 -5.55 -21.15
CA THR A 166 -4.02 -6.92 -21.65
C THR A 166 -2.98 -7.84 -21.01
N LEU A 167 -3.42 -8.98 -20.49
CA LEU A 167 -2.53 -9.95 -19.84
C LEU A 167 -1.91 -10.88 -20.89
N SER A 168 -0.58 -11.05 -20.84
CA SER A 168 0.18 -11.90 -21.76
C SER A 168 -0.16 -13.38 -21.61
N ASN A 169 -0.53 -13.80 -20.40
CA ASN A 169 -0.96 -15.16 -20.08
C ASN A 169 -2.25 -15.10 -19.23
N PRO A 170 -3.44 -15.11 -19.86
CA PRO A 170 -4.72 -14.99 -19.16
C PRO A 170 -4.92 -16.11 -18.11
N PRO A 171 -4.91 -15.80 -16.81
CA PRO A 171 -5.13 -16.80 -15.77
C PRO A 171 -6.62 -17.13 -15.63
N ALA A 172 -6.93 -18.26 -14.98
CA ALA A 172 -8.30 -18.59 -14.61
C ALA A 172 -8.81 -17.62 -13.54
N ARG A 173 -10.10 -17.26 -13.59
CA ARG A 173 -10.71 -16.37 -12.61
C ARG A 173 -10.90 -17.09 -11.26
N SER A 174 -10.76 -16.36 -10.17
CA SER A 174 -11.29 -16.77 -8.85
C SER A 174 -12.22 -15.73 -8.27
N ASP A 175 -12.91 -16.11 -7.20
CA ASP A 175 -13.50 -15.15 -6.28
C ASP A 175 -12.45 -14.63 -5.28
N VAL A 176 -12.88 -13.72 -4.39
CA VAL A 176 -12.04 -13.10 -3.37
C VAL A 176 -11.53 -14.08 -2.29
N TRP A 177 -12.10 -15.28 -2.22
CA TRP A 177 -11.74 -16.34 -1.28
C TRP A 177 -10.74 -17.33 -1.88
N GLY A 178 -10.46 -17.24 -3.18
CA GLY A 178 -9.57 -18.14 -3.90
C GLY A 178 -10.28 -19.39 -4.44
N GLU A 179 -11.60 -19.39 -4.53
CA GLU A 179 -12.37 -20.45 -5.19
C GLU A 179 -12.44 -20.20 -6.69
N ALA A 180 -12.42 -21.28 -7.48
CA ALA A 180 -12.46 -21.19 -8.93
C ALA A 180 -13.77 -20.56 -9.42
N ALA A 181 -13.66 -19.59 -10.32
CA ALA A 181 -14.80 -18.96 -10.98
C ALA A 181 -14.75 -19.23 -12.50
N PRO A 182 -15.91 -19.23 -13.20
CA PRO A 182 -15.93 -19.46 -14.64
C PRO A 182 -15.15 -18.40 -15.43
N GLY A 183 -14.40 -18.86 -16.43
CA GLY A 183 -13.69 -18.02 -17.39
C GLY A 183 -12.26 -17.66 -17.00
N SER A 184 -11.63 -16.87 -17.87
CA SER A 184 -10.28 -16.33 -17.68
C SER A 184 -10.33 -14.81 -17.60
N VAL A 185 -9.23 -14.22 -17.13
CA VAL A 185 -9.03 -12.76 -17.16
C VAL A 185 -8.08 -12.44 -18.30
N GLU A 186 -8.60 -11.89 -19.40
CA GLU A 186 -7.79 -11.49 -20.56
C GLU A 186 -7.21 -10.07 -20.42
N SER A 187 -7.92 -9.21 -19.70
CA SER A 187 -7.50 -7.84 -19.46
C SER A 187 -8.00 -7.32 -18.12
N VAL A 188 -7.29 -6.33 -17.59
CA VAL A 188 -7.62 -5.63 -16.35
C VAL A 188 -7.99 -4.19 -16.72
N PRO A 189 -9.28 -3.80 -16.58
CA PRO A 189 -9.72 -2.43 -16.85
C PRO A 189 -8.99 -1.39 -16.00
N PRO A 190 -9.06 -0.09 -16.35
CA PRO A 190 -8.47 0.98 -15.56
C PRO A 190 -8.92 0.92 -14.10
N HIS A 191 -7.98 0.99 -13.16
CA HIS A 191 -8.24 1.00 -11.71
C HIS A 191 -9.01 -0.22 -11.18
N ALA A 192 -9.09 -1.31 -11.96
CA ALA A 192 -9.77 -2.52 -11.55
C ALA A 192 -8.87 -3.45 -10.73
N ILE A 193 -9.50 -4.23 -9.87
CA ILE A 193 -8.89 -5.32 -9.11
C ILE A 193 -9.49 -6.63 -9.61
N VAL A 194 -8.65 -7.64 -9.80
CA VAL A 194 -9.08 -8.98 -10.21
C VAL A 194 -8.43 -10.06 -9.34
N ASP A 195 -9.20 -11.09 -9.04
CA ASP A 195 -8.78 -12.27 -8.30
C ASP A 195 -8.64 -13.43 -9.30
N VAL A 196 -7.49 -14.12 -9.27
CA VAL A 196 -7.11 -15.13 -10.26
C VAL A 196 -6.45 -16.35 -9.63
N LEU A 197 -6.59 -17.51 -10.27
CA LEU A 197 -5.80 -18.70 -9.98
C LEU A 197 -4.60 -18.77 -10.92
N LEU A 198 -3.42 -18.77 -10.32
CA LEU A 198 -2.15 -18.98 -11.00
C LEU A 198 -1.86 -20.49 -11.08
N PRO A 199 -1.10 -20.93 -12.11
CA PRO A 199 -0.61 -22.30 -12.18
C PRO A 199 0.14 -22.68 -10.91
N ALA A 200 -0.04 -23.91 -10.43
CA ALA A 200 0.73 -24.42 -9.29
C ALA A 200 2.24 -24.32 -9.58
N PRO A 201 3.07 -23.94 -8.59
CA PRO A 201 4.51 -23.92 -8.79
C PRO A 201 5.01 -25.31 -9.18
N PRO A 202 6.04 -25.41 -10.03
CA PRO A 202 6.64 -26.70 -10.35
C PRO A 202 7.05 -27.41 -9.06
N GLN A 203 6.59 -28.65 -8.87
CA GLN A 203 7.00 -29.43 -7.72
C GLN A 203 8.51 -29.65 -7.79
N PRO A 204 9.26 -29.44 -6.69
CA PRO A 204 10.65 -29.82 -6.66
C PRO A 204 10.74 -31.31 -6.99
N ALA A 205 11.64 -31.69 -7.89
CA ALA A 205 11.88 -33.08 -8.23
C ALA A 205 12.02 -33.87 -6.94
N SER A 206 11.22 -34.94 -6.80
CA SER A 206 11.23 -35.80 -5.62
C SER A 206 12.68 -36.12 -5.27
N ARG A 207 13.07 -35.78 -4.05
CA ARG A 207 14.39 -36.15 -3.50
C ARG A 207 14.56 -37.66 -3.77
N PRO A 208 15.62 -38.12 -4.44
CA PRO A 208 15.85 -39.56 -4.53
C PRO A 208 15.83 -40.10 -3.11
N ALA A 209 15.06 -41.17 -2.91
CA ALA A 209 15.01 -41.86 -1.62
C ALA A 209 16.45 -42.20 -1.18
N PRO A 210 16.73 -42.16 0.13
CA PRO A 210 18.07 -42.41 0.66
C PRO A 210 18.64 -43.76 0.24
#